data_AF-A0A524F9D8-F1
#
_entry.id   AF-A0A524F9D8-F1
#
_cell.length_a   1.000
_cell.length_b   1.000
_cell.length_c   1.000
_cell.angle_alpha   90.00
_cell.angle_beta   90.00
_cell.angle_gamma   90.00
#
_symmetry.space_group_name_H-M   'P 1'
#
loop_
_entity.id
_entity.type
_entity.pdbx_description
1 polymer ?
#
loop_
_entity_poly.entity_id
_entity_poly.type
_entity_poly.pdbx_seq_one_letter_code
_entity_poly.pdbx_strand_id
1 'polypeptide(L)'
;MPIISNLYDKAKERNILSGIVISDLIAFFAYLIFPSGFAFFGDFHMIIGTGIGVYFGLSHKKEMQSYIKTGLIVGLLGALFSGISIAFFEWTIYIIRISFSLTSLLLFLGVFIIEAIIIGIPIGGILGLYFKSKGKTVPRTNKREEEFYRSLEEQ
;
A
#
# COMPACT_ATOMS: atom_id res chain seq x y z
N MET A 1 4.76 20.81 16.11
CA MET A 1 5.78 19.79 16.44
C MET A 1 6.68 19.54 15.23
N PRO A 2 7.91 20.07 15.21
CA PRO A 2 8.79 20.05 14.03
C PRO A 2 9.28 18.66 13.61
N ILE A 3 9.23 17.68 14.51
CA ILE A 3 9.67 16.29 14.25
C ILE A 3 8.63 15.55 13.37
N ILE A 4 7.34 15.72 13.67
CA ILE A 4 6.25 15.02 12.97
C ILE A 4 6.13 15.51 11.52
N SER A 5 6.26 16.82 11.30
CA SER A 5 6.26 17.40 9.95
C SER A 5 7.44 16.87 9.12
N ASN A 6 8.63 16.80 9.71
CA ASN A 6 9.82 16.29 9.02
C ASN A 6 9.69 14.80 8.64
N LEU A 7 9.05 13.99 9.50
CA LEU A 7 8.76 12.58 9.18
C LEU A 7 7.75 12.45 8.04
N TYR A 8 6.69 13.26 8.06
CA TYR A 8 5.68 13.28 7.01
C TYR A 8 6.26 13.67 5.64
N ASP A 9 7.09 14.72 5.61
CA ASP A 9 7.72 15.19 4.38
C ASP A 9 8.65 14.13 3.78
N LYS A 10 9.45 13.44 4.62
CA LYS A 10 10.27 12.30 4.20
C LYS A 10 9.42 11.13 3.70
N ALA A 11 8.29 10.85 4.33
CA ALA A 11 7.39 9.78 3.90
C ALA A 11 6.78 10.07 2.52
N LYS A 12 6.43 11.33 2.27
CA LYS A 12 5.98 11.80 0.95
C LYS A 12 7.11 11.68 -0.09
N GLU A 13 8.33 12.05 0.26
CA GLU A 13 9.49 11.95 -0.65
C GLU A 13 9.78 10.49 -1.06
N ARG A 14 9.58 9.54 -0.13
CA ARG A 14 9.74 8.10 -0.33
C ARG A 14 8.40 7.37 -0.44
N ASN A 15 7.44 7.98 -1.16
CA ASN A 15 6.05 7.53 -1.28
C ASN A 15 5.85 6.01 -1.49
N ILE A 16 6.65 5.36 -2.33
CA ILE A 16 6.55 3.91 -2.57
C ILE A 16 6.90 3.11 -1.32
N LEU A 17 8.07 3.37 -0.74
CA LEU A 17 8.54 2.67 0.45
C LEU A 17 7.61 2.94 1.63
N SER A 18 7.20 4.19 1.82
CA SER A 18 6.27 4.57 2.87
C SER A 18 4.90 3.92 2.69
N GLY A 19 4.39 3.82 1.45
CA GLY A 19 3.16 3.07 1.16
C GLY A 19 3.27 1.58 1.54
N ILE A 20 4.40 0.94 1.24
CA ILE A 20 4.66 -0.47 1.61
C ILE A 20 4.68 -0.63 3.13
N VAL A 21 5.42 0.24 3.84
CA VAL A 21 5.52 0.19 5.31
C VAL A 21 4.17 0.48 5.97
N ILE A 22 3.42 1.47 5.48
CA ILE A 22 2.07 1.78 5.98
C ILE A 22 1.14 0.59 5.77
N SER A 23 1.21 -0.07 4.61
CA SER A 23 0.42 -1.26 4.32
C SER A 23 0.67 -2.36 5.34
N ASP A 24 1.95 -2.72 5.54
CA ASP A 24 2.38 -3.76 6.46
C ASP A 24 1.96 -3.44 7.90
N LEU A 25 2.28 -2.25 8.41
CA LEU A 25 1.96 -1.86 9.78
C LEU A 25 0.45 -1.88 10.03
N ILE A 26 -0.37 -1.34 9.12
CA ILE A 26 -1.82 -1.33 9.30
C ILE A 26 -2.37 -2.75 9.30
N ALA A 27 -1.99 -3.56 8.31
CA ALA A 27 -2.46 -4.94 8.23
C ALA A 27 -2.06 -5.74 9.48
N PHE A 28 -0.80 -5.64 9.87
CA PHE A 28 -0.24 -6.37 11.00
C PHE A 28 -0.87 -5.96 12.33
N PHE A 29 -0.97 -4.66 12.63
CA PHE A 29 -1.57 -4.21 13.89
C PHE A 29 -3.05 -4.51 13.95
N ALA A 30 -3.78 -4.36 12.84
CA ALA A 30 -5.19 -4.69 12.82
C ALA A 30 -5.40 -6.20 13.05
N TYR A 31 -4.56 -7.05 12.44
CA TYR A 31 -4.57 -8.49 12.68
C TYR A 31 -4.24 -8.86 14.13
N LEU A 32 -3.26 -8.19 14.74
CA LEU A 32 -2.87 -8.42 16.13
C LEU A 32 -4.03 -8.15 17.10
N ILE A 33 -4.81 -7.09 16.85
CA ILE A 33 -5.97 -6.72 17.69
C ILE A 33 -7.11 -7.72 17.52
N PHE A 34 -7.37 -8.15 16.28
CA PHE A 34 -8.47 -9.05 15.97
C PHE A 34 -8.03 -10.07 14.91
N PRO A 35 -7.42 -11.19 15.32
CA PRO A 35 -6.92 -12.20 14.39
C PRO A 35 -8.09 -12.97 13.77
N SER A 36 -8.63 -12.41 12.68
CA SER A 36 -9.78 -12.93 11.95
C SER A 36 -9.60 -12.82 10.44
N GLY A 37 -10.52 -13.43 9.70
CA GLY A 37 -10.56 -13.43 8.25
C GLY A 37 -11.98 -13.54 7.70
N PHE A 38 -12.15 -13.25 6.41
CA PHE A 38 -13.41 -13.39 5.68
C PHE A 38 -13.46 -14.73 4.95
N ALA A 39 -12.58 -14.93 3.97
CA ALA A 39 -12.38 -16.19 3.24
C ALA A 39 -11.16 -16.97 3.76
N PHE A 40 -10.10 -16.25 4.17
CA PHE A 40 -8.89 -16.81 4.77
C PHE A 40 -8.43 -15.97 5.96
N PHE A 41 -7.66 -16.55 6.88
CA PHE A 41 -7.14 -15.81 8.05
C PHE A 41 -6.30 -14.61 7.59
N GLY A 42 -6.64 -13.40 8.02
CA GLY A 42 -5.84 -12.19 7.75
C GLY A 42 -6.14 -11.46 6.44
N ASP A 43 -6.98 -12.01 5.56
CA ASP A 43 -7.31 -11.44 4.26
C ASP A 43 -7.90 -10.02 4.34
N PHE A 44 -8.86 -9.78 5.23
CA PHE A 44 -9.52 -8.50 5.43
C PHE A 44 -8.53 -7.42 5.91
N HIS A 45 -7.63 -7.81 6.80
CA HIS A 45 -6.58 -6.97 7.35
C HIS A 45 -5.58 -6.56 6.26
N MET A 46 -5.18 -7.52 5.42
CA MET A 46 -4.32 -7.27 4.26
C MET A 46 -5.01 -6.38 3.21
N ILE A 47 -6.31 -6.56 2.96
CA ILE A 47 -7.08 -5.71 2.04
C ILE A 47 -7.08 -4.26 2.54
N ILE A 48 -7.37 -4.02 3.81
CA ILE A 48 -7.40 -2.67 4.39
C ILE A 48 -6.01 -2.04 4.39
N GLY A 49 -5.00 -2.76 4.89
CA GLY A 49 -3.63 -2.26 4.94
C GLY A 49 -3.12 -1.91 3.54
N THR A 50 -3.26 -2.85 2.60
CA THR A 50 -2.85 -2.64 1.20
C THR A 50 -3.61 -1.47 0.56
N GLY A 51 -4.92 -1.37 0.79
CA GLY A 51 -5.73 -0.26 0.29
C GLY A 51 -5.23 1.10 0.77
N ILE A 52 -4.95 1.24 2.07
CA ILE A 52 -4.47 2.48 2.66
C ILE A 52 -3.03 2.79 2.19
N GLY A 53 -2.15 1.80 2.17
CA GLY A 53 -0.76 1.95 1.71
C GLY A 53 -0.67 2.36 0.23
N VAL A 54 -1.43 1.72 -0.64
CA VAL A 54 -1.54 2.07 -2.07
C VAL A 54 -2.13 3.46 -2.25
N TYR A 55 -3.20 3.78 -1.51
CA TYR A 55 -3.80 5.11 -1.55
C TYR A 55 -2.79 6.20 -1.15
N PHE A 56 -2.02 5.98 -0.09
CA PHE A 56 -0.97 6.90 0.34
C PHE A 56 0.11 7.06 -0.74
N GLY A 57 0.62 5.94 -1.26
CA GLY A 57 1.69 5.94 -2.28
C GLY A 57 1.28 6.66 -3.57
N LEU A 58 0.02 6.51 -3.99
CA LEU A 58 -0.53 7.16 -5.19
C LEU A 58 -0.90 8.63 -4.96
N SER A 59 -1.40 8.98 -3.78
CA SER A 59 -1.73 10.37 -3.42
C SER A 59 -0.48 11.26 -3.35
N HIS A 60 0.66 10.66 -3.05
CA HIS A 60 1.96 11.33 -2.94
C HIS A 60 2.93 10.97 -4.08
N LYS A 61 2.39 10.50 -5.20
CA LYS A 61 3.16 10.11 -6.39
C LYS A 61 3.95 11.30 -6.96
N LYS A 62 5.23 11.09 -7.28
CA LYS A 62 6.05 12.06 -8.03
C LYS A 62 5.57 12.14 -9.48
N GLU A 63 5.66 13.30 -10.13
CA GLU A 63 5.11 13.52 -11.48
C GLU A 63 5.56 12.48 -12.51
N MET A 64 6.85 12.13 -12.51
CA MET A 64 7.43 11.15 -13.45
C MET A 64 6.99 9.69 -13.24
N GLN A 65 6.41 9.35 -12.07
CA GLN A 65 5.98 7.98 -11.79
C GLN A 65 4.65 7.67 -12.49
N SER A 66 4.43 6.43 -12.93
CA SER A 66 3.15 6.00 -13.50
C SER A 66 2.20 5.53 -12.41
N TYR A 67 0.95 6.01 -12.41
CA TYR A 67 -0.07 5.61 -11.44
C TYR A 67 -0.27 4.09 -11.39
N ILE A 68 -0.34 3.42 -12.54
CA ILE A 68 -0.54 1.96 -12.57
C ILE A 68 0.68 1.23 -12.02
N LYS A 69 1.90 1.62 -12.45
CA LYS A 69 3.12 0.96 -11.98
C LYS A 69 3.33 1.18 -10.48
N THR A 70 3.16 2.40 -9.99
CA THR A 70 3.27 2.73 -8.56
C THR A 70 2.22 1.96 -7.76
N GLY A 71 0.97 1.92 -8.22
CA GLY A 71 -0.11 1.20 -7.55
C GLY A 71 0.18 -0.29 -7.44
N LEU A 72 0.61 -0.92 -8.54
CA LEU A 72 0.98 -2.34 -8.55
C LEU A 72 2.19 -2.65 -7.68
N ILE A 73 3.24 -1.81 -7.70
CA ILE A 73 4.44 -2.02 -6.88
C ILE A 73 4.09 -1.91 -5.39
N VAL A 74 3.40 -0.84 -4.99
CA VAL A 74 3.02 -0.63 -3.58
C VAL A 74 2.02 -1.70 -3.14
N GLY A 75 1.08 -2.07 -4.01
CA GLY A 75 0.06 -3.08 -3.71
C GLY A 75 0.66 -4.47 -3.52
N LEU A 76 1.48 -4.93 -4.47
CA LEU A 76 2.10 -6.24 -4.41
C LEU A 76 3.12 -6.33 -3.27
N LEU A 77 4.06 -5.39 -3.19
CA LEU A 77 5.08 -5.44 -2.14
C LEU A 77 4.47 -5.19 -0.76
N GLY A 78 3.55 -4.22 -0.64
CA GLY A 78 2.83 -3.96 0.62
C GLY A 78 2.09 -5.20 1.13
N ALA A 79 1.34 -5.88 0.26
CA ALA A 79 0.64 -7.11 0.62
C ALA A 79 1.62 -8.25 0.95
N LEU A 80 2.74 -8.40 0.22
CA LEU A 80 3.74 -9.44 0.50
C LEU A 80 4.39 -9.24 1.87
N PHE A 81 4.82 -8.01 2.21
CA PHE A 81 5.36 -7.71 3.53
C PHE A 81 4.33 -7.97 4.63
N SER A 82 3.08 -7.52 4.42
CA SER A 82 1.97 -7.79 5.34
C SER A 82 1.78 -9.29 5.58
N GLY A 83 1.75 -10.09 4.52
CA GLY A 83 1.58 -11.54 4.59
C GLY A 83 2.75 -12.23 5.30
N ILE A 84 3.99 -11.78 5.06
CA ILE A 84 5.17 -12.29 5.78
C ILE A 84 5.05 -11.98 7.28
N SER A 85 4.72 -10.74 7.65
CA SER A 85 4.58 -10.33 9.05
C SER A 85 3.49 -11.14 9.78
N ILE A 86 2.34 -11.33 9.14
CA ILE A 86 1.25 -12.14 9.68
C ILE A 86 1.65 -13.63 9.78
N ALA A 87 2.32 -14.18 8.77
CA ALA A 87 2.80 -15.57 8.79
C ALA A 87 3.76 -15.85 9.96
N PHE A 88 4.69 -14.93 10.24
CA PHE A 88 5.60 -15.05 11.39
C PHE A 88 4.86 -14.94 12.73
N PHE A 89 3.83 -14.10 12.80
CA PHE A 89 2.99 -14.02 13.99
C PHE A 89 2.21 -15.32 14.23
N GLU A 90 1.54 -15.85 13.20
CA GLU A 90 0.84 -17.14 13.28
C GLU A 90 1.77 -18.28 13.65
N TRP A 91 2.97 -18.32 13.07
CA TRP A 91 3.98 -19.30 13.43
C TRP A 91 4.45 -19.16 14.88
N THR A 92 4.58 -17.93 15.38
CA THR A 92 4.91 -17.68 16.79
C THR A 92 3.81 -18.20 17.71
N ILE A 93 2.54 -17.94 17.38
CA ILE A 93 1.39 -18.50 18.13
C ILE A 93 1.38 -20.03 18.07
N TYR A 94 1.69 -20.62 16.92
CA TYR A 94 1.80 -22.06 16.74
C TYR A 94 2.91 -22.66 17.63
N ILE A 95 4.08 -22.04 17.70
CA ILE A 95 5.19 -22.47 18.57
C ILE A 95 4.75 -22.49 20.03
N ILE A 96 4.07 -21.43 20.48
CA ILE A 96 3.61 -21.30 21.87
C ILE A 96 2.58 -22.38 22.22
N ARG A 97 1.69 -22.73 21.29
CA ARG A 97 0.56 -23.65 21.56
C ARG A 97 0.86 -25.12 21.31
N ILE A 98 1.72 -25.43 20.33
CA ILE A 98 1.94 -26.79 19.85
C ILE A 98 3.42 -27.14 19.99
N SER A 99 4.26 -26.69 19.06
CA SER A 99 5.71 -26.93 19.07
C SER A 99 6.41 -26.18 17.94
N PHE A 100 7.74 -26.15 17.97
CA PHE A 100 8.55 -25.65 16.88
C PHE A 100 8.50 -26.58 15.66
N SER A 101 8.10 -26.04 14.51
CA SER A 101 8.05 -26.76 13.23
C SER A 101 8.39 -25.81 12.06
N LEU A 102 9.48 -26.10 11.35
CA LEU A 102 9.87 -25.36 10.16
C LEU A 102 8.90 -25.61 9.00
N THR A 103 8.37 -26.83 8.89
CA THR A 103 7.35 -27.17 7.89
C THR A 103 6.10 -26.32 8.05
N SER A 104 5.68 -26.05 9.29
CA SER A 104 4.53 -25.18 9.58
C SER A 104 4.81 -23.73 9.18
N LEU A 105 6.02 -23.21 9.40
CA LEU A 105 6.40 -21.87 8.92
C LEU A 105 6.29 -21.77 7.39
N LEU A 106 6.81 -22.76 6.67
CA LEU A 106 6.74 -22.78 5.21
C LEU A 106 5.29 -22.86 4.70
N LEU A 107 4.42 -23.60 5.40
CA LEU A 107 2.99 -23.63 5.09
C LEU A 107 2.33 -22.27 5.30
N PHE A 108 2.54 -21.62 6.44
CA PHE A 108 2.01 -20.28 6.70
C PHE A 108 2.51 -19.28 5.65
N LEU A 109 3.82 -19.23 5.40
CA LEU A 109 4.38 -18.36 4.36
C LEU A 109 3.76 -18.65 2.99
N GLY A 110 3.61 -19.92 2.61
CA GLY A 110 3.00 -20.30 1.34
C GLY A 110 1.58 -19.77 1.19
N VAL A 111 0.73 -19.97 2.21
CA VAL A 111 -0.66 -19.48 2.22
C VAL A 111 -0.70 -17.95 2.12
N PHE A 112 0.02 -17.25 3.01
CA PHE A 112 0.00 -15.78 3.06
C PHE A 112 0.64 -15.12 1.84
N ILE A 113 1.63 -15.74 1.18
CA ILE A 113 2.20 -15.23 -0.08
C ILE A 113 1.18 -15.34 -1.21
N ILE A 114 0.45 -16.46 -1.30
CA ILE A 114 -0.59 -16.63 -2.32
C ILE A 114 -1.69 -15.58 -2.12
N GLU A 115 -2.16 -15.39 -0.89
CA GLU A 115 -3.12 -14.35 -0.54
C GLU A 115 -2.61 -12.95 -0.87
N ALA A 116 -1.35 -12.64 -0.53
CA ALA A 116 -0.73 -11.36 -0.83
C ALA A 116 -0.74 -11.04 -2.33
N ILE A 117 -0.50 -12.04 -3.18
CA ILE A 117 -0.56 -11.86 -4.64
C ILE A 117 -2.01 -11.62 -5.09
N ILE A 118 -2.96 -12.42 -4.60
CA ILE A 118 -4.39 -12.33 -4.93
C ILE A 118 -4.98 -10.98 -4.48
N ILE A 119 -4.50 -10.40 -3.38
CA ILE A 119 -4.99 -9.14 -2.82
C ILE A 119 -4.22 -7.94 -3.42
N GLY A 120 -2.89 -8.02 -3.44
CA GLY A 120 -2.01 -6.91 -3.80
C GLY A 120 -2.15 -6.46 -5.25
N ILE A 121 -2.25 -7.41 -6.20
CA ILE A 121 -2.37 -7.09 -7.62
C ILE A 121 -3.72 -6.39 -7.92
N PRO A 122 -4.88 -6.93 -7.52
CA PRO A 122 -6.15 -6.26 -7.77
C PRO A 122 -6.27 -4.91 -7.09
N ILE A 123 -5.91 -4.77 -5.81
CA ILE A 123 -6.00 -3.48 -5.11
C ILE A 123 -5.08 -2.44 -5.75
N GLY A 124 -3.83 -2.81 -6.00
CA GLY A 124 -2.85 -1.95 -6.67
C GLY A 124 -3.30 -1.51 -8.06
N GLY A 125 -3.88 -2.44 -8.83
CA GLY A 125 -4.42 -2.20 -10.17
C GLY A 125 -5.65 -1.29 -10.15
N ILE A 126 -6.65 -1.60 -9.33
CA ILE A 126 -7.91 -0.85 -9.22
C ILE A 126 -7.64 0.59 -8.79
N LEU A 127 -6.86 0.79 -7.72
CA LEU A 127 -6.52 2.14 -7.24
C LEU A 127 -5.61 2.87 -8.23
N GLY A 128 -4.66 2.17 -8.87
CA GLY A 128 -3.83 2.75 -9.92
C GLY A 128 -4.64 3.26 -11.12
N LEU A 129 -5.67 2.50 -11.54
CA LEU A 129 -6.61 2.92 -12.58
C LEU A 129 -7.50 4.07 -12.13
N TYR A 130 -8.03 4.02 -10.92
CA TYR A 130 -8.85 5.07 -10.34
C TYR A 130 -8.11 6.42 -10.32
N PHE A 131 -6.88 6.47 -9.79
CA PHE A 131 -6.07 7.69 -9.77
C PHE A 131 -5.67 8.16 -11.18
N LYS A 132 -5.39 7.23 -12.10
CA LYS A 132 -5.13 7.58 -13.50
C LYS A 132 -6.34 8.26 -14.15
N SER A 133 -7.55 7.78 -13.89
CA SER A 133 -8.79 8.36 -14.41
C SER A 133 -9.11 9.71 -13.75
N LYS A 134 -8.90 9.83 -12.44
CA LYS A 134 -9.05 11.09 -11.69
C LYS A 134 -8.07 12.17 -12.16
N GLY A 135 -6.81 11.80 -12.41
CA GLY A 135 -5.78 12.71 -12.93
C GLY A 135 -6.03 13.19 -14.36
N LYS A 136 -6.87 12.49 -15.14
CA LYS A 136 -7.34 12.94 -16.46
C LYS A 136 -8.54 13.88 -16.39
N THR A 137 -9.30 13.85 -15.29
CA THR A 137 -10.53 14.62 -15.12
C THR A 137 -10.33 15.95 -14.40
N VAL A 138 -9.16 16.18 -13.77
CA VAL A 138 -8.76 17.55 -13.41
C VAL A 138 -8.50 18.28 -14.74
N PRO A 139 -9.34 19.25 -15.14
CA PRO A 139 -9.03 20.07 -16.29
C PRO A 139 -7.67 20.69 -16.00
N ARG A 140 -6.78 20.74 -16.99
CA ARG A 140 -5.59 21.58 -16.92
C ARG A 140 -6.04 23.04 -16.82
N THR A 141 -6.56 23.48 -15.68
CA THR A 141 -6.82 24.89 -15.38
C THR A 141 -5.53 25.69 -15.54
N ASN A 142 -4.38 25.07 -15.26
CA ASN A 142 -3.09 25.70 -15.51
C ASN A 142 -2.77 25.98 -16.97
N LYS A 143 -3.22 25.22 -17.98
CA LYS A 143 -2.84 25.57 -19.36
C LYS A 143 -3.54 26.82 -19.87
N ARG A 144 -4.81 27.01 -19.47
CA ARG A 144 -5.62 28.16 -19.89
C ARG A 144 -5.28 29.40 -19.06
N GLU A 145 -4.97 29.23 -17.77
CA GLU A 145 -4.45 30.30 -16.92
C GLU A 145 -3.03 30.69 -17.30
N GLU A 146 -2.11 29.75 -17.57
CA GLU A 146 -0.77 30.05 -18.07
C GLU A 146 -0.82 30.76 -19.44
N GLU A 147 -1.68 30.33 -20.37
CA GLU A 147 -1.90 31.05 -21.64
C GLU A 147 -2.50 32.45 -21.41
N PHE A 148 -3.41 32.60 -20.45
CA PHE A 148 -3.99 33.89 -20.10
C PHE A 148 -2.95 34.84 -19.47
N TYR A 149 -2.20 34.40 -18.47
CA TYR A 149 -1.16 35.22 -17.84
C TYR A 149 -0.04 35.57 -18.80
N ARG A 150 0.36 34.63 -19.68
CA ARG A 150 1.34 34.88 -20.73
C ARG A 150 0.83 35.89 -21.77
N SER A 151 -0.47 35.90 -22.07
CA SER A 151 -1.07 36.91 -22.95
C SER A 151 -1.12 38.32 -22.34
N LEU A 152 -1.04 38.44 -21.00
CA LEU A 152 -0.97 39.72 -20.28
C LEU A 152 0.47 40.27 -20.19
N GLU A 153 1.49 39.41 -20.33
CA GLU A 153 2.90 39.82 -20.37
C GLU A 153 3.35 40.23 -21.79
N GLU A 154 2.62 39.81 -22.83
CA GLU A 154 2.89 40.14 -24.24
C GLU A 154 2.16 41.44 -24.70
N GLN A 155 1.46 42.15 -23.82
CA GLN A 155 0.88 43.50 -24.03
C GLN A 155 1.74 44.60 -23.40
#